data_AF-A0A2K3M772-F1
#
_entry.id   AF-A0A2K3M772-F1
#
_cell.length_a   1.000
_cell.length_b   1.000
_cell.length_c   1.000
_cell.angle_alpha   90.00
_cell.angle_beta   90.00
_cell.angle_gamma   90.00
#
_symmetry.space_group_name_H-M   'P 1'
#
loop_
_entity.id
_entity.type
_entity.pdbx_description
1 polymer ?
#
loop_
_entity_poly.entity_id
_entity_poly.type
_entity_poly.pdbx_seq_one_letter_code
_entity_poly.pdbx_strand_id
1 'polypeptide(L)'
;MLVGAYPFEDPEDPRNFRKTIGKILSVQYKVPDFVRVSSECIHLISQIFVANPEKRITIPEIKNHPWFLKNLPVELMEAGGSWQTNDVNNPSQSVDEVLSIIQEARKPLNIPKIGGLLSGSNMDLDDFDADIDLEDIDTFGDFVCPPL
;
A
#
# COMPACT_ATOMS: atom_id res chain seq x y z
N MET A 1 8.04 12.93 -3.97
CA MET A 1 8.97 13.72 -3.12
C MET A 1 9.80 14.72 -3.93
N LEU A 2 10.64 14.30 -4.90
CA LEU A 2 11.57 15.22 -5.58
C LEU A 2 10.93 16.28 -6.49
N VAL A 3 9.91 15.89 -7.27
CA VAL A 3 9.25 16.77 -8.26
C VAL A 3 7.88 17.29 -7.78
N GLY A 4 7.29 16.65 -6.76
CA GLY A 4 5.96 17.00 -6.25
C GLY A 4 4.78 16.48 -7.08
N ALA A 5 5.03 15.73 -8.15
CA ALA A 5 4.01 15.10 -9.00
C ALA A 5 4.40 13.66 -9.37
N TYR A 6 3.45 12.88 -9.89
CA TYR A 6 3.70 11.52 -10.35
C TYR A 6 4.42 11.52 -11.72
N PRO A 7 5.38 10.59 -11.95
CA PRO A 7 6.25 10.62 -13.13
C PRO A 7 5.56 10.30 -14.46
N PHE A 8 4.42 9.60 -14.43
CA PHE A 8 3.71 9.13 -15.63
C PHE A 8 2.32 9.76 -15.81
N GLU A 9 1.89 10.63 -14.91
CA GLU A 9 0.58 11.27 -15.01
C GLU A 9 0.60 12.39 -16.07
N ASP A 10 -0.57 12.72 -16.62
CA ASP A 10 -0.74 13.91 -17.44
C ASP A 10 -1.15 15.08 -16.53
N PRO A 11 -0.32 16.13 -16.37
CA PRO A 11 -0.64 17.25 -15.48
C PRO A 11 -1.90 18.01 -15.92
N GLU A 12 -2.24 17.98 -17.22
CA GLU A 12 -3.41 18.66 -17.77
C GLU A 12 -4.68 17.80 -17.68
N ASP A 13 -4.54 16.48 -17.55
CA ASP A 13 -5.66 15.52 -17.55
C ASP A 13 -5.37 14.33 -16.61
N PRO A 14 -5.38 14.55 -15.28
CA PRO A 14 -4.96 13.56 -14.29
C PRO A 14 -5.85 12.31 -14.25
N ARG A 15 -7.12 12.43 -14.67
CA ARG A 15 -8.08 11.31 -14.69
C ARG A 15 -7.95 10.42 -15.93
N ASN A 16 -7.01 10.73 -16.83
CA ASN A 16 -6.80 9.97 -18.04
C ASN A 16 -5.88 8.78 -17.83
N PHE A 17 -6.43 7.74 -17.21
CA PHE A 17 -5.69 6.50 -16.95
C PHE A 17 -5.11 5.86 -18.21
N ARG A 18 -5.82 5.97 -19.35
CA ARG A 18 -5.33 5.42 -20.62
C ARG A 18 -3.98 6.03 -21.01
N LYS A 19 -3.83 7.35 -20.91
CA LYS A 19 -2.54 8.03 -21.18
C LYS A 19 -1.48 7.64 -20.16
N THR A 20 -1.82 7.62 -18.87
CA THR A 20 -0.90 7.26 -17.79
C THR A 20 -0.34 5.84 -17.97
N ILE A 21 -1.19 4.87 -18.26
CA ILE A 21 -0.78 3.48 -18.56
C ILE A 21 0.13 3.43 -19.79
N GLY A 22 -0.18 4.18 -20.85
CA GLY A 22 0.68 4.28 -22.02
C GLY A 22 2.09 4.79 -21.69
N LYS A 23 2.19 5.82 -20.84
CA LYS A 23 3.47 6.36 -20.37
C LYS A 23 4.23 5.37 -19.48
N ILE A 24 3.55 4.61 -18.63
CA ILE A 24 4.18 3.57 -17.80
C ILE A 24 4.80 2.48 -18.67
N LEU A 25 4.03 1.93 -19.63
CA LEU A 25 4.48 0.84 -20.49
C LEU A 25 5.67 1.25 -21.39
N SER A 26 5.72 2.51 -21.79
CA SER A 26 6.80 3.08 -22.59
C SER A 26 7.91 3.76 -21.77
N VAL A 27 7.79 3.74 -20.43
CA VAL A 27 8.74 4.37 -19.49
C VAL A 27 9.00 5.84 -19.84
N GLN A 28 7.94 6.59 -20.15
CA GLN A 28 8.01 8.00 -20.49
C GLN A 28 7.82 8.87 -19.25
N TYR A 29 8.92 9.38 -18.71
CA TYR A 29 8.96 10.37 -17.64
C TYR A 29 9.98 11.46 -17.94
N LYS A 30 9.83 12.64 -17.34
CA LYS A 30 10.80 13.73 -17.42
C LYS A 30 10.97 14.38 -16.05
N VAL A 31 12.20 14.62 -15.65
CA VAL A 31 12.51 15.50 -14.51
C VAL A 31 12.53 16.94 -15.03
N PRO A 32 11.71 17.86 -14.51
CA PRO A 32 11.69 19.24 -15.00
C PRO A 32 12.99 20.00 -14.68
N ASP A 33 13.41 20.91 -15.57
CA ASP A 33 14.69 21.60 -15.49
C ASP A 33 14.80 22.55 -14.27
N PHE A 34 13.66 22.98 -13.71
CA PHE A 34 13.62 23.79 -12.50
C PHE A 34 13.96 22.99 -11.24
N VAL A 35 13.87 21.66 -11.28
CA VAL A 35 14.20 20.79 -10.15
C VAL A 35 15.68 20.44 -10.21
N ARG A 36 16.45 20.95 -9.25
CA ARG A 36 17.88 20.63 -9.13
C ARG A 36 18.06 19.28 -8.46
N VAL A 37 18.33 18.26 -9.27
CA VAL A 37 18.56 16.88 -8.82
C VAL A 37 19.99 16.49 -9.16
N SER A 38 20.70 15.82 -8.25
CA SER A 38 22.08 15.39 -8.51
C SER A 38 22.12 14.30 -9.60
N SER A 39 23.23 14.20 -10.32
CA SER A 39 23.41 13.19 -11.36
C SER A 39 23.28 11.77 -10.83
N GLU A 40 23.72 11.50 -9.60
CA GLU A 40 23.59 10.17 -8.98
C GLU A 40 22.12 9.85 -8.66
N CYS A 41 21.32 10.84 -8.30
CA CYS A 41 19.90 10.65 -8.07
C CYS A 41 19.16 10.34 -9.37
N ILE A 42 19.44 11.09 -10.44
CA ILE A 42 18.88 10.84 -11.77
C ILE A 42 19.28 9.44 -12.25
N HIS A 43 20.54 9.06 -12.06
CA HIS A 43 21.04 7.72 -12.38
C HIS A 43 20.29 6.63 -11.60
N LEU A 44 20.06 6.81 -10.30
CA LEU A 44 19.28 5.85 -9.51
C LEU A 44 17.85 5.71 -10.05
N ILE A 45 17.18 6.83 -10.35
CA ILE A 45 15.82 6.82 -10.92
C ILE A 45 15.78 6.11 -12.26
N SER A 46 16.78 6.32 -13.14
CA SER A 46 16.83 5.64 -14.44
C SER A 46 17.01 4.13 -14.32
N GLN A 47 17.68 3.65 -13.26
CA GLN A 47 17.84 2.22 -12.99
C GLN A 47 16.60 1.58 -12.34
N ILE A 48 15.73 2.39 -11.71
CA ILE A 48 14.44 1.95 -11.13
C ILE A 48 13.35 1.92 -12.21
N PHE A 49 13.23 2.97 -13.00
CA PHE A 49 12.26 3.06 -14.09
C PHE A 49 12.77 2.32 -15.33
N VAL A 50 12.79 1.00 -15.23
CA VAL A 50 13.13 0.07 -16.32
C VAL A 50 11.93 -0.84 -16.59
N ALA A 51 11.53 -0.93 -17.86
CA ALA A 51 10.36 -1.72 -18.30
C ALA A 51 10.55 -3.22 -18.00
N ASN A 52 11.73 -3.76 -18.29
CA ASN A 52 12.06 -5.15 -17.99
C ASN A 52 12.41 -5.30 -16.50
N PRO A 53 11.63 -6.06 -15.71
CA PRO A 53 11.90 -6.25 -14.29
C PRO A 53 13.23 -6.95 -14.00
N GLU A 54 13.70 -7.85 -14.88
CA GLU A 54 14.98 -8.57 -14.70
C GLU A 54 16.19 -7.64 -14.82
N LYS A 55 16.03 -6.50 -15.51
CA LYS A 55 17.08 -5.48 -15.67
C LYS A 55 16.95 -4.34 -14.66
N ARG A 56 15.88 -4.35 -13.85
CA ARG A 56 15.62 -3.30 -12.87
C ARG A 56 16.56 -3.49 -11.68
N ILE A 57 17.11 -2.38 -11.19
CA ILE A 57 17.97 -2.40 -10.01
C ILE A 57 17.27 -3.06 -8.82
N THR A 58 18.00 -3.91 -8.11
CA THR A 58 17.53 -4.65 -6.95
C THR A 58 17.70 -3.84 -5.66
N ILE A 59 17.01 -4.24 -4.59
CA ILE A 59 17.14 -3.58 -3.28
C ILE A 59 18.59 -3.60 -2.74
N PRO A 60 19.35 -4.72 -2.79
CA PRO A 60 20.75 -4.72 -2.38
C PRO A 60 21.61 -3.75 -3.20
N GLU A 61 21.37 -3.63 -4.51
CA GLU A 61 22.09 -2.67 -5.36
C GLU A 61 21.72 -1.22 -5.03
N ILE A 62 20.44 -0.93 -4.73
CA ILE A 62 20.00 0.39 -4.25
C ILE A 62 20.68 0.75 -2.93
N LYS A 63 20.73 -0.18 -1.97
CA LYS A 63 21.40 0.01 -0.68
C LYS A 63 22.89 0.36 -0.83
N ASN A 64 23.53 -0.15 -1.88
CA ASN A 64 24.93 0.13 -2.21
C ASN A 64 25.11 1.32 -3.16
N HIS A 65 24.02 1.94 -3.64
CA HIS A 65 24.10 3.03 -4.60
C HIS A 65 24.66 4.30 -3.93
N PRO A 66 25.61 5.04 -4.57
CA PRO A 66 26.26 6.21 -3.96
C PRO A 66 25.28 7.28 -3.47
N TRP A 67 24.17 7.48 -4.19
CA TRP A 67 23.12 8.41 -3.76
C TRP A 67 22.41 7.98 -2.48
N PHE A 68 22.19 6.68 -2.27
CA PHE A 68 21.51 6.15 -1.08
C PHE A 68 22.41 6.18 0.16
N LEU A 69 23.70 5.88 -0.02
CA LEU A 69 24.70 5.88 1.06
C LEU A 69 25.05 7.29 1.55
N LYS A 70 24.81 8.32 0.73
CA LYS A 70 25.14 9.70 1.06
C LYS A 70 24.30 10.18 2.25
N ASN A 71 24.98 10.48 3.37
CA ASN A 71 24.35 10.90 4.63
C ASN A 71 23.39 9.85 5.22
N LEU A 72 23.61 8.56 4.96
CA LEU A 72 22.83 7.50 5.58
C LEU A 72 23.17 7.41 7.09
N PRO A 73 22.19 7.53 8.00
CA PRO A 73 22.42 7.35 9.43
C PRO A 73 22.95 5.95 9.75
N VAL A 74 23.87 5.88 10.71
CA VAL A 74 24.57 4.64 11.09
C VAL A 74 23.60 3.57 11.63
N GLU A 75 22.50 4.00 12.25
CA GLU A 75 21.45 3.13 12.80
C GLU A 75 20.68 2.37 11.70
N LEU A 76 20.66 2.93 10.48
CA LEU A 76 19.99 2.34 9.32
C LEU A 76 20.93 1.50 8.45
N MET A 77 22.24 1.53 8.73
CA MET A 77 23.18 0.61 8.09
C MET A 77 22.91 -0.81 8.60
N GLU A 78 23.09 -1.82 7.74
CA GLU A 78 22.78 -3.23 8.08
C GLU A 78 23.54 -3.76 9.32
N ALA A 79 24.63 -3.10 9.71
CA ALA A 79 25.41 -3.40 10.91
C ALA A 79 24.88 -2.71 12.20
N GLY A 80 23.91 -1.80 12.10
CA GLY A 80 23.60 -0.81 13.14
C GLY A 80 22.25 -0.91 13.84
N GLY A 81 21.42 -1.92 13.60
CA GLY A 81 20.00 -1.84 14.00
C GLY A 81 19.37 -3.12 14.52
N SER A 82 19.77 -3.57 15.71
CA SER A 82 18.85 -4.33 16.57
C SER A 82 17.79 -3.36 17.08
N TRP A 83 16.72 -3.14 16.30
CA TRP A 83 15.53 -2.42 16.73
C TRP A 83 14.67 -3.33 17.62
N GLN A 84 15.24 -3.88 18.69
CA GLN A 84 14.46 -4.50 19.76
C GLN A 84 13.97 -3.37 20.67
N THR A 85 13.02 -2.59 20.17
CA THR A 85 12.22 -1.68 20.99
C THR A 85 11.23 -2.54 21.77
N ASN A 86 11.66 -3.10 22.89
CA ASN A 86 10.75 -3.59 23.92
C ASN A 86 10.11 -2.35 24.58
N ASP A 87 9.14 -1.75 23.90
CA ASP A 87 8.35 -0.67 24.48
C ASP A 87 7.42 -1.28 25.54
N VAL A 88 7.65 -0.91 26.81
CA VAL A 88 6.89 -1.41 27.95
C VAL A 88 5.39 -1.06 27.85
N ASN A 89 5.03 -0.05 27.05
CA ASN A 89 3.66 0.35 26.78
C ASN A 89 3.03 -0.39 25.60
N ASN A 90 3.81 -1.14 24.81
CA ASN A 90 3.33 -1.95 23.70
C ASN A 90 3.90 -3.38 23.81
N PRO A 91 3.34 -4.21 24.71
CA PRO A 91 3.82 -5.56 24.91
C PRO A 91 3.67 -6.38 23.62
N SER A 92 4.73 -7.08 23.23
CA SER A 92 4.70 -7.99 22.09
C SER A 92 3.75 -9.17 22.38
N GLN A 93 2.65 -9.25 21.63
CA GLN A 93 1.74 -10.40 21.69
C GLN A 93 2.34 -11.61 20.98
N SER A 94 2.06 -12.81 21.50
CA SER A 94 2.48 -14.04 20.83
C SER A 94 1.60 -14.32 19.60
N VAL A 95 2.11 -15.08 18.64
CA VAL A 95 1.35 -15.47 17.44
C VAL A 95 0.07 -16.21 17.83
N ASP A 96 0.12 -17.07 18.85
CA ASP A 96 -1.03 -17.85 19.32
C ASP A 96 -2.11 -16.96 19.94
N GLU A 97 -1.71 -15.92 20.70
CA GLU A 97 -2.62 -14.94 21.27
C GLU A 97 -3.34 -14.14 20.18
N VAL A 98 -2.58 -13.66 19.19
CA VAL A 98 -3.13 -12.94 18.03
C VAL A 98 -4.14 -13.81 17.28
N LEU A 99 -3.82 -15.08 17.02
CA LEU A 99 -4.73 -16.01 16.36
C LEU A 99 -5.98 -16.28 17.18
N SER A 100 -5.86 -16.38 18.50
CA SER A 100 -6.98 -16.60 19.41
C SER A 100 -7.95 -15.41 19.38
N ILE A 101 -7.44 -14.18 19.42
CA ILE A 101 -8.24 -12.95 19.31
C ILE A 101 -8.96 -12.89 17.95
N ILE A 102 -8.29 -13.24 16.85
CA ILE A 102 -8.91 -13.29 15.51
C ILE A 102 -10.06 -14.30 15.49
N GLN A 103 -9.88 -15.49 16.08
CA GLN A 103 -10.94 -16.50 16.15
C GLN A 103 -12.12 -16.05 17.02
N GLU A 104 -11.84 -15.33 18.11
CA GLU A 104 -12.86 -14.76 18.97
C GLU A 104 -13.66 -13.67 18.24
N ALA A 105 -12.99 -12.76 17.52
CA ALA A 105 -13.63 -11.68 16.76
C ALA A 105 -14.51 -12.16 15.60
N ARG A 106 -14.30 -13.39 15.11
CA ARG A 106 -15.16 -14.02 14.08
C ARG A 106 -16.50 -14.51 14.62
N LYS A 107 -16.67 -14.62 15.95
CA LYS A 107 -17.92 -15.08 16.55
C LYS A 107 -18.94 -13.93 16.50
N PRO A 108 -20.17 -14.15 15.99
CA PRO A 108 -21.20 -13.13 16.04
C PRO A 108 -21.56 -12.82 17.50
N LEU A 109 -21.73 -11.54 17.83
CA LEU A 109 -22.18 -11.12 19.15
C LEU A 109 -23.61 -11.63 19.36
N ASN A 110 -23.78 -12.60 20.27
CA ASN A 110 -25.10 -12.96 20.80
C ASN A 110 -25.53 -11.85 21.76
N ILE A 111 -25.98 -10.72 21.22
CA ILE A 111 -26.67 -9.68 21.97
C ILE A 111 -28.07 -10.24 22.25
N PRO A 112 -28.45 -10.51 23.52
CA PRO A 112 -29.84 -10.78 23.83
C PRO A 112 -30.63 -9.55 23.38
N LYS A 113 -31.72 -9.74 22.63
CA LYS A 113 -32.75 -8.72 22.47
C LYS A 113 -33.35 -8.42 23.86
N ILE A 114 -32.63 -7.65 24.68
CA ILE A 114 -33.20 -6.94 25.81
C ILE A 114 -33.99 -5.80 25.19
N GLY A 115 -35.31 -5.95 25.24
CA GLY A 115 -36.23 -4.88 24.88
C GLY A 115 -35.84 -3.62 25.63
N GLY A 116 -35.53 -2.57 24.86
CA GLY A 116 -35.51 -1.18 25.27
C GLY A 116 -34.48 -0.78 26.32
N LEU A 117 -33.29 -0.31 25.90
CA LEU A 117 -32.74 0.94 26.48
C LEU A 117 -31.63 1.62 25.66
N LEU A 118 -31.10 1.03 24.57
CA LEU A 118 -30.15 1.74 23.70
C LEU A 118 -30.73 1.94 22.29
N SER A 119 -31.94 2.52 22.26
CA SER A 119 -32.44 3.25 21.09
C SER A 119 -31.96 4.70 21.26
N GLY A 120 -30.83 5.03 20.62
CA GLY A 120 -30.13 6.29 20.90
C GLY A 120 -29.27 6.82 19.77
N SER A 121 -29.57 6.47 18.51
CA SER A 121 -29.19 7.25 17.34
C SER A 121 -30.00 6.76 16.12
N ASN A 122 -31.31 7.06 16.14
CA ASN A 122 -32.08 7.23 14.92
C ASN A 122 -31.58 8.53 14.25
N MET A 123 -30.81 8.42 13.17
CA MET A 123 -31.03 9.34 12.06
C MET A 123 -32.03 8.66 11.15
N ASP A 124 -33.26 9.11 11.30
CA ASP A 124 -34.43 8.80 10.51
C ASP A 124 -34.17 9.21 9.06
N LEU A 125 -34.05 8.22 8.16
CA LEU A 125 -34.03 8.40 6.71
C LEU A 125 -34.74 7.22 6.05
N ASP A 126 -36.02 7.05 6.36
CA ASP A 126 -36.95 6.40 5.43
C ASP A 126 -37.24 7.40 4.31
N ASP A 127 -36.68 7.19 3.12
CA ASP A 127 -37.38 7.28 1.82
C ASP A 127 -36.35 7.21 0.66
N PHE A 128 -36.01 6.00 0.23
CA PHE A 128 -35.69 5.74 -1.18
C PHE A 128 -35.95 4.25 -1.46
N ASP A 129 -37.17 3.95 -1.88
CA ASP A 129 -37.47 2.74 -2.66
C ASP A 129 -36.55 2.74 -3.89
N ALA A 130 -35.59 1.82 -3.91
CA ALA A 130 -34.95 1.37 -5.12
C ALA A 130 -34.70 -0.12 -4.96
N ASP A 131 -35.54 -0.91 -5.62
CA ASP A 131 -35.34 -2.33 -5.86
C ASP A 131 -33.89 -2.58 -6.30
N ILE A 132 -33.08 -3.17 -5.43
CA ILE A 132 -31.78 -3.72 -5.79
C ILE A 132 -31.97 -5.24 -5.77
N ASP A 133 -32.18 -5.80 -6.96
CA ASP A 133 -32.18 -7.23 -7.21
C ASP A 133 -30.88 -7.84 -6.67
N LEU A 134 -31.01 -8.66 -5.62
CA LEU A 134 -29.91 -9.31 -4.90
C LEU A 134 -29.48 -10.65 -5.54
N GLU A 135 -29.79 -10.87 -6.81
CA GLU A 135 -29.43 -12.09 -7.56
C GLU A 135 -28.12 -11.93 -8.33
N ASP A 136 -26.99 -11.64 -7.65
CA ASP A 136 -25.66 -11.78 -8.27
C ASP A 136 -24.50 -11.88 -7.25
N ILE A 137 -24.70 -12.58 -6.13
CA ILE A 137 -23.61 -13.03 -5.24
C ILE A 137 -23.58 -14.55 -5.23
N ASP A 138 -23.24 -15.15 -6.37
CA ASP A 138 -22.85 -16.57 -6.46
C ASP A 138 -21.80 -16.78 -7.57
N THR A 139 -20.81 -15.89 -7.65
CA THR A 139 -19.60 -16.14 -8.46
C THR A 139 -18.35 -15.70 -7.73
N PHE A 140 -18.12 -16.28 -6.55
CA PHE A 140 -16.77 -16.43 -6.00
C PHE A 140 -16.41 -17.92 -6.01
N GLY A 141 -16.43 -18.48 -7.22
CA GLY A 141 -15.97 -19.82 -7.51
C GLY A 141 -14.46 -19.92 -7.38
N ASP A 142 -14.03 -20.67 -6.37
CA ASP A 142 -13.05 -21.75 -6.47
C ASP A 142 -11.72 -21.43 -7.18
N PHE A 143 -10.77 -20.85 -6.44
CA PHE A 143 -9.37 -20.78 -6.87
C PHE A 143 -8.63 -22.04 -6.40
N VAL A 144 -8.73 -23.11 -7.19
CA VAL A 144 -7.92 -24.33 -7.02
C VAL A 144 -6.54 -24.08 -7.63
N CYS A 145 -5.49 -24.04 -6.81
CA CYS A 145 -4.11 -24.07 -7.30
C CYS A 145 -3.76 -25.48 -7.80
N PRO A 146 -3.24 -25.65 -9.04
CA PRO A 146 -2.69 -26.92 -9.47
C PRO A 146 -1.32 -27.18 -8.78
N PRO A 147 -1.00 -28.45 -8.45
CA PRO A 147 0.31 -28.81 -7.91
C PRO A 147 1.39 -28.77 -9.00
N LEU A 148 2.63 -28.50 -8.56
CA LEU A 148 3.86 -28.45 -9.34
C LEU A 148 4.16 -29.73 -10.13
#